data_AF-A0A432FW63-F1
#
_entry.id   AF-A0A432FW63-F1
#
_cell.length_a   1.000
_cell.length_b   1.000
_cell.length_c   1.000
_cell.angle_alpha   90.00
_cell.angle_beta   90.00
_cell.angle_gamma   90.00
#
_symmetry.space_group_name_H-M   'P 1'
#
loop_
_entity.id
_entity.type
_entity.pdbx_description
1 polymer ?
#
loop_
_entity_poly.entity_id
_entity_poly.type
_entity_poly.pdbx_seq_one_letter_code
_entity_poly.pdbx_strand_id
1 'polypeptide(L)'
;MSVAGLLLLNFFGANLTLIVFIGIIAGLANLIPLIGPFVGMIPAVLIAFMNNIGNEAAMAHTLFGAIPSPFYLLDIVLMFLIVQQIEGNLITPALVGKSVGLHPIIVMISLLIGGTILGPLGMLFAVPATGVMKVILTEIAFVRKNAHLL
;
A
#
# COMPACT_ATOMS: atom_id res chain seq x y z
N MET A 1 1.46 3.68 -1.36
CA MET A 1 2.13 4.70 -2.18
C MET A 1 1.94 4.39 -3.66
N SER A 2 0.87 4.90 -4.27
CA SER A 2 0.71 4.91 -5.72
C SER A 2 1.14 6.27 -6.30
N VAL A 3 1.23 6.38 -7.62
CA VAL A 3 1.41 7.68 -8.31
C VAL A 3 0.32 8.67 -7.87
N ALA A 4 -0.92 8.19 -7.70
CA ALA A 4 -2.04 9.04 -7.28
C ALA A 4 -1.86 9.56 -5.84
N GLY A 5 -1.42 8.71 -4.91
CA GLY A 5 -1.11 9.15 -3.53
C GLY A 5 0.02 10.17 -3.47
N LEU A 6 1.07 9.99 -4.28
CA LEU A 6 2.17 10.96 -4.38
C LEU A 6 1.71 12.29 -4.99
N LEU A 7 0.81 12.27 -5.97
CA LEU A 7 0.20 13.48 -6.52
C LEU A 7 -0.68 14.20 -5.49
N LEU A 8 -1.47 13.46 -4.71
CA LEU A 8 -2.25 14.02 -3.61
C LEU A 8 -1.35 14.68 -2.57
N LEU A 9 -0.25 14.04 -2.19
CA LEU A 9 0.73 14.62 -1.27
C LEU A 9 1.33 15.91 -1.83
N ASN A 10 1.69 15.93 -3.11
CA ASN A 10 2.24 17.13 -3.74
C ASN A 10 1.22 18.27 -3.77
N PHE A 11 -0.05 17.96 -4.05
CA PHE A 11 -1.15 18.95 -4.01
C PHE A 11 -1.32 19.58 -2.63
N PHE A 12 -1.19 18.79 -1.56
CA PHE A 12 -1.27 19.29 -0.18
C PHE A 12 0.02 19.98 0.32
N GLY A 13 1.03 20.15 -0.54
CA GLY A 13 2.23 20.93 -0.22
C GLY A 13 3.46 20.12 0.17
N ALA A 14 3.52 18.81 -0.09
CA ALA A 14 4.72 18.00 0.17
C ALA A 14 5.91 18.32 -0.77
N ASN A 15 5.69 19.09 -1.84
CA ASN A 15 6.70 19.55 -2.80
C ASN A 15 7.61 18.41 -3.30
N LEU A 16 6.98 17.42 -3.92
CA LEU A 16 7.65 16.22 -4.43
C LEU A 16 8.04 16.42 -5.89
N THR A 17 9.33 16.25 -6.20
CA THR A 17 9.82 16.11 -7.57
C THR A 17 9.84 14.64 -7.95
N LEU A 18 9.92 14.32 -9.24
CA LEU A 18 10.08 12.93 -9.74
C LEU A 18 8.93 11.98 -9.34
N ILE A 19 7.71 12.51 -9.17
CA ILE A 19 6.53 11.77 -8.71
C ILE A 19 6.29 10.49 -9.53
N VAL A 20 6.41 10.58 -10.86
CA VAL A 20 6.20 9.42 -11.75
C VAL A 20 7.27 8.34 -11.52
N PHE A 21 8.53 8.73 -11.34
CA PHE A 21 9.63 7.80 -11.11
C PHE A 21 9.47 7.08 -9.77
N ILE A 22 9.18 7.82 -8.70
CA ILE A 22 8.92 7.25 -7.36
C ILE A 22 7.70 6.33 -7.41
N GLY A 23 6.65 6.75 -8.12
CA GLY A 23 5.43 5.96 -8.28
C GLY A 23 5.64 4.65 -9.04
N ILE A 24 6.54 4.62 -10.03
CA ILE A 24 6.93 3.38 -10.71
C ILE A 24 7.65 2.43 -9.74
N ILE A 25 8.63 2.94 -8.97
CA ILE A 25 9.35 2.12 -7.97
C ILE A 25 8.37 1.59 -6.92
N ALA A 26 7.50 2.45 -6.39
CA ALA A 26 6.50 2.07 -5.41
C ALA A 26 5.48 1.06 -5.98
N GLY A 27 5.07 1.24 -7.23
CA GLY A 27 4.19 0.32 -7.95
C GLY A 27 4.82 -1.07 -8.11
N LEU A 28 6.08 -1.14 -8.53
CA LEU A 28 6.83 -2.40 -8.61
C LEU A 28 7.02 -3.04 -7.24
N ALA A 29 7.32 -2.25 -6.21
CA ALA A 29 7.48 -2.76 -4.85
C ALA A 29 6.17 -3.33 -4.29
N ASN A 30 5.01 -2.73 -4.60
CA ASN A 30 3.69 -3.20 -4.19
C ASN A 30 3.32 -4.60 -4.72
N LEU A 31 4.11 -5.17 -5.64
CA LEU A 31 3.99 -6.58 -6.01
C LEU A 31 4.26 -7.52 -4.83
N ILE A 32 5.08 -7.10 -3.86
CA ILE A 32 5.34 -7.83 -2.63
C ILE A 32 4.41 -7.25 -1.56
N PRO A 33 3.35 -7.98 -1.16
CA PRO A 33 2.42 -7.49 -0.16
C PRO A 33 3.14 -7.20 1.16
N LEU A 34 2.62 -6.24 1.93
CA LEU A 34 3.19 -5.73 3.20
C LEU A 34 4.51 -4.96 3.06
N ILE A 35 5.46 -5.42 2.24
CA ILE A 35 6.78 -4.80 2.09
C ILE A 35 6.73 -3.61 1.12
N GLY A 36 6.00 -3.77 0.02
CA GLY A 36 5.94 -2.79 -1.07
C GLY A 36 5.59 -1.36 -0.65
N PRO A 37 4.56 -1.15 0.18
CA PRO A 37 4.19 0.18 0.63
C PRO A 37 5.29 0.88 1.45
N PHE A 38 6.09 0.14 2.23
CA PHE A 38 7.22 0.72 2.97
C PHE A 38 8.39 1.02 2.05
N VAL A 39 8.72 0.10 1.14
CA VAL A 39 9.81 0.30 0.17
C VAL A 39 9.54 1.49 -0.74
N GLY A 40 8.28 1.70 -1.17
CA GLY A 40 7.88 2.87 -1.95
C GLY A 40 7.87 4.18 -1.16
N MET A 41 7.66 4.12 0.16
CA MET A 41 7.67 5.29 1.03
C MET A 41 9.09 5.85 1.24
N ILE A 42 10.11 5.00 1.32
CA ILE A 42 11.51 5.41 1.53
C ILE A 42 12.00 6.45 0.50
N PRO A 43 11.99 6.19 -0.83
CA PRO A 43 12.45 7.16 -1.81
C PRO A 43 11.56 8.40 -1.86
N ALA A 44 10.27 8.24 -1.59
CA ALA A 44 9.32 9.36 -1.58
C ALA A 44 9.64 10.36 -0.45
N VAL A 45 9.89 9.84 0.76
CA VAL A 45 10.24 10.63 1.93
C VAL A 45 11.64 11.25 1.76
N LEU A 46 12.61 10.52 1.23
CA LEU A 46 13.95 11.05 0.97
C LEU A 46 13.93 12.22 -0.02
N ILE A 47 13.19 12.10 -1.12
CA ILE A 47 13.07 13.18 -2.11
C ILE A 47 12.30 14.36 -1.52
N ALA A 48 11.26 14.11 -0.73
CA ALA A 48 10.56 15.16 0.01
C ALA A 48 11.53 15.95 0.90
N PHE A 49 12.40 15.26 1.64
CA PHE A 49 13.40 15.92 2.48
C PHE A 49 14.42 16.69 1.63
N MET A 50 14.98 16.09 0.59
CA MET A 50 15.98 16.76 -0.25
C MET A 50 15.44 18.02 -0.94
N ASN A 51 14.17 18.01 -1.35
CA ASN A 51 13.54 19.16 -2.00
C ASN A 51 13.22 20.32 -1.05
N ASN A 52 12.93 20.01 0.22
CA ASN A 52 12.50 20.99 1.20
C ASN A 52 13.66 21.46 2.11
N ILE A 53 14.72 20.66 2.30
CA ILE A 53 15.90 21.07 3.07
C ILE A 53 16.68 22.14 2.29
N GLY A 54 16.77 23.35 2.86
CA GLY A 54 17.57 24.46 2.33
C GLY A 54 16.83 25.41 1.38
N ASN A 55 15.54 25.19 1.12
CA ASN A 55 14.71 26.07 0.30
C ASN A 55 13.90 27.06 1.16
N GLU A 56 13.85 28.33 0.76
CA GLU A 56 12.99 29.34 1.40
C GLU A 56 11.51 28.94 1.39
N ALA A 57 11.09 28.16 0.40
CA ALA A 57 9.74 27.60 0.31
C ALA A 57 9.37 26.66 1.48
N ALA A 58 10.33 26.01 2.14
CA ALA A 58 10.07 25.15 3.29
C ALA A 58 9.79 25.95 4.58
N MET A 59 10.27 27.19 4.66
CA MET A 59 10.01 28.09 5.79
C MET A 59 8.55 28.57 5.81
N ALA A 60 7.87 28.51 4.66
CA ALA A 60 6.45 28.80 4.50
C ALA A 60 5.59 27.52 4.39
N HIS A 61 6.13 26.37 4.83
CA HIS A 61 5.36 25.12 4.78
C HIS A 61 4.07 25.27 5.57
N THR A 62 2.98 24.86 4.93
CA THR A 62 1.65 24.85 5.50
C THR A 62 1.18 23.40 5.55
N LEU A 63 0.82 22.95 6.74
CA LEU A 63 0.18 21.66 6.96
C LEU A 63 -1.10 21.63 6.13
N PHE A 64 -1.15 20.70 5.17
CA PHE A 64 -2.24 20.56 4.19
C PHE A 64 -2.59 21.84 3.42
N GLY A 65 -1.62 22.74 3.20
CA GLY A 65 -1.88 24.01 2.51
C GLY A 65 -2.65 25.06 3.34
N ALA A 66 -2.90 24.80 4.63
CA ALA A 66 -3.79 25.62 5.46
C ALA A 66 -3.17 26.13 6.77
N ILE A 67 -2.34 25.32 7.45
CA ILE A 67 -1.84 25.65 8.80
C ILE A 67 -0.34 25.95 8.74
N PRO A 68 0.12 27.20 8.92
CA PRO A 68 1.55 27.49 8.94
C PRO A 68 2.21 26.77 10.12
N SER A 69 3.23 25.97 9.83
CA SER A 69 3.91 25.14 10.82
C SER A 69 5.43 25.27 10.66
N PRO A 70 6.16 25.57 11.74
CA PRO A 70 7.63 25.61 11.69
C PRO A 70 8.26 24.23 11.50
N PHE A 71 7.52 23.16 11.76
CA PHE A 71 8.01 21.78 11.79
C PHE A 71 7.72 21.02 10.50
N TYR A 72 8.11 21.60 9.36
CA TYR A 72 7.81 21.07 8.02
C TYR A 72 8.20 19.59 7.81
N LEU A 73 9.30 19.12 8.41
CA LEU A 73 9.69 17.70 8.33
C LEU A 73 8.65 16.78 8.97
N LEU A 74 8.13 17.14 10.14
CA LEU A 74 7.17 16.34 10.87
C LEU A 74 5.83 16.28 10.13
N ASP A 75 5.44 17.40 9.55
CA ASP A 75 4.21 17.55 8.79
C ASP A 75 4.21 16.68 7.53
N ILE A 76 5.32 16.68 6.78
CA ILE A 76 5.48 15.81 5.61
C ILE A 76 5.30 14.35 6.02
N VAL A 77 5.97 13.89 7.08
CA VAL A 77 5.84 12.51 7.56
C VAL A 77 4.40 12.19 7.96
N LEU A 78 3.71 13.10 8.66
CA LEU A 78 2.30 12.94 9.04
C LEU A 78 1.39 12.87 7.81
N MET A 79 1.60 13.72 6.81
CA MET A 79 0.86 13.69 5.56
C MET A 79 1.06 12.36 4.83
N PHE A 80 2.29 11.85 4.77
CA PHE A 80 2.59 10.54 4.19
C PHE A 80 1.82 9.42 4.91
N LEU A 81 1.81 9.41 6.25
CA LEU A 81 1.06 8.42 7.04
C LEU A 81 -0.45 8.49 6.76
N ILE A 82 -1.01 9.69 6.70
CA ILE A 82 -2.44 9.91 6.42
C ILE A 82 -2.80 9.41 5.02
N VAL A 83 -2.02 9.81 4.00
CA VAL A 83 -2.25 9.36 2.62
C VAL A 83 -2.06 7.85 2.50
N GLN A 84 -1.10 7.25 3.19
CA GLN A 84 -0.91 5.80 3.20
C GLN A 84 -2.14 5.07 3.78
N GLN A 85 -2.75 5.60 4.84
CA GLN A 85 -3.97 5.02 5.41
C GLN A 85 -5.20 5.20 4.50
N ILE A 86 -5.33 6.35 3.85
CA ILE A 86 -6.40 6.58 2.87
C ILE A 86 -6.21 5.63 1.68
N GLU A 87 -4.98 5.51 1.17
CA GLU A 87 -4.67 4.61 0.06
C GLU A 87 -4.94 3.15 0.42
N GLY A 88 -4.45 2.69 1.57
CA GLY A 88 -4.55 1.30 1.98
C GLY A 88 -5.97 0.86 2.34
N ASN A 89 -6.76 1.73 2.99
CA ASN A 89 -8.07 1.36 3.52
C ASN A 89 -9.26 1.79 2.66
N LEU A 90 -9.13 2.85 1.87
CA LEU A 90 -10.23 3.40 1.07
C LEU A 90 -9.97 3.19 -0.43
N ILE A 91 -8.86 3.74 -0.93
CA ILE A 91 -8.60 3.80 -2.39
C ILE A 91 -8.31 2.39 -2.93
N THR A 92 -7.43 1.62 -2.28
CA THR A 92 -7.06 0.28 -2.77
C THR A 92 -8.27 -0.65 -2.78
N PRO A 93 -9.08 -0.78 -1.70
CA PRO A 93 -10.30 -1.59 -1.74
C PRO A 93 -11.35 -1.10 -2.74
N ALA A 94 -11.52 0.22 -2.89
CA ALA A 94 -12.46 0.78 -3.86
C ALA A 94 -12.04 0.48 -5.32
N LEU A 95 -10.73 0.53 -5.62
CA LEU A 95 -10.18 0.21 -6.94
C LEU A 95 -10.19 -1.29 -7.22
N VAL A 96 -9.85 -2.12 -6.23
CA VAL A 96 -9.76 -3.59 -6.40
C VAL A 96 -11.08 -4.31 -6.11
N GLY A 97 -12.11 -3.58 -5.68
CA GLY A 97 -13.54 -3.89 -5.78
C GLY A 97 -14.10 -5.03 -4.93
N LYS A 98 -13.36 -6.13 -4.75
CA LYS A 98 -13.60 -7.30 -3.85
C LYS A 98 -12.69 -8.44 -4.32
N SER A 99 -11.39 -8.33 -4.06
CA SER A 99 -10.46 -9.39 -4.47
C SER A 99 -10.59 -10.64 -3.58
N VAL A 100 -10.70 -11.80 -4.23
CA VAL A 100 -10.58 -13.18 -3.73
C VAL A 100 -11.58 -13.65 -2.65
N GLY A 101 -12.34 -12.75 -2.02
CA GLY A 101 -13.33 -13.10 -0.99
C GLY A 101 -12.71 -13.85 0.20
N LEU A 102 -11.43 -13.62 0.48
CA LEU A 102 -10.71 -14.19 1.61
C LEU A 102 -10.81 -13.26 2.82
N HIS A 103 -10.96 -13.83 4.01
CA HIS A 103 -10.90 -13.05 5.23
C HIS A 103 -9.48 -12.45 5.40
N PRO A 104 -9.32 -11.18 5.79
CA PRO A 104 -8.01 -10.52 5.89
C PRO A 104 -6.98 -11.30 6.73
N ILE A 105 -7.43 -11.97 7.80
CA ILE A 105 -6.57 -12.83 8.63
C ILE A 105 -5.99 -14.00 7.83
N ILE A 106 -6.78 -14.63 6.96
CA ILE A 106 -6.33 -15.76 6.12
C ILE A 106 -5.25 -15.27 5.14
N VAL A 107 -5.45 -14.08 4.56
CA VAL A 107 -4.45 -13.45 3.68
C VAL A 107 -3.16 -13.14 4.46
N MET A 108 -3.26 -12.60 5.67
CA MET A 108 -2.09 -12.33 6.50
C MET A 108 -1.31 -13.61 6.83
N ILE A 109 -2.01 -14.67 7.26
CA ILE A 109 -1.40 -15.96 7.57
C ILE A 109 -0.72 -16.56 6.34
N SER A 110 -1.38 -16.53 5.17
CA SER A 110 -0.79 -17.08 3.96
C SER A 110 0.44 -16.32 3.50
N LEU A 111 0.44 -14.98 3.64
CA LEU A 111 1.61 -14.15 3.36
C LEU A 111 2.79 -14.48 4.28
N LEU A 112 2.56 -14.70 5.58
CA LEU A 112 3.62 -15.10 6.52
C LEU A 112 4.18 -16.48 6.18
N ILE A 113 3.32 -17.44 5.85
CA ILE A 113 3.73 -18.80 5.45
C ILE A 113 4.52 -18.74 4.14
N GLY A 114 3.97 -18.12 3.09
CA GLY A 114 4.64 -17.99 1.80
C GLY A 114 5.97 -17.23 1.91
N GLY A 115 5.97 -16.14 2.70
CA GLY A 115 7.17 -15.37 3.01
C GLY A 115 8.26 -16.17 3.71
N THR A 116 7.91 -17.11 4.57
CA THR A 116 8.88 -17.96 5.27
C THR A 116 9.48 -19.02 4.35
N ILE A 117 8.71 -19.58 3.41
CA ILE A 117 9.15 -20.68 2.55
C ILE A 117 9.99 -20.19 1.36
N LEU A 118 9.53 -19.14 0.66
CA LEU A 118 10.13 -18.66 -0.59
C LEU A 118 10.45 -17.15 -0.58
N GLY A 119 10.39 -16.51 0.58
CA GLY A 119 10.65 -15.07 0.69
C GLY A 119 9.63 -14.23 -0.09
N PRO A 120 10.06 -13.12 -0.73
CA PRO A 120 9.17 -12.23 -1.47
C PRO A 120 8.35 -12.91 -2.58
N LEU A 121 8.93 -13.89 -3.26
CA LEU A 121 8.21 -14.67 -4.29
C LEU A 121 7.08 -15.49 -3.66
N GLY A 122 7.31 -16.07 -2.48
CA GLY A 122 6.28 -16.80 -1.76
C GLY A 122 5.12 -15.91 -1.31
N MET A 123 5.39 -14.65 -0.94
CA MET A 123 4.33 -13.67 -0.62
C MET A 123 3.49 -13.31 -1.84
N LEU A 124 4.11 -13.15 -3.01
CA LEU A 124 3.41 -12.88 -4.27
C LEU A 124 2.42 -14.00 -4.63
N PHE A 125 2.84 -15.26 -4.49
CA PHE A 125 2.00 -16.42 -4.82
C PHE A 125 1.07 -16.86 -3.68
N ALA A 126 1.30 -16.44 -2.44
CA ALA A 126 0.53 -16.88 -1.28
C ALA A 126 -0.97 -16.57 -1.39
N VAL A 127 -1.32 -15.35 -1.78
CA VAL A 127 -2.71 -14.91 -1.91
C VAL A 127 -3.48 -15.69 -2.99
N PRO A 128 -3.01 -15.78 -4.25
CA PRO A 128 -3.71 -16.56 -5.27
C PRO A 128 -3.77 -18.05 -4.93
N ALA A 129 -2.69 -18.65 -4.40
CA ALA A 129 -2.69 -20.05 -4.01
C ALA A 129 -3.73 -20.35 -2.91
N THR A 130 -3.85 -19.45 -1.93
CA THR A 130 -4.85 -19.57 -0.85
C THR A 130 -6.27 -19.40 -1.38
N GLY A 131 -6.47 -18.51 -2.36
CA GLY A 131 -7.74 -18.36 -3.04
C GLY A 131 -8.19 -19.64 -3.74
N VAL A 132 -7.29 -20.27 -4.51
CA VAL A 132 -7.56 -21.55 -5.20
C VAL A 132 -7.88 -22.64 -4.18
N MET A 133 -7.08 -22.77 -3.11
CA MET A 133 -7.31 -23.77 -2.07
C MET A 133 -8.67 -23.59 -1.39
N LYS A 134 -9.05 -22.34 -1.08
CA LYS A 134 -10.36 -22.01 -0.49
C LYS A 134 -11.51 -22.47 -1.38
N VAL A 135 -11.42 -22.22 -2.70
CA VAL A 135 -12.45 -22.65 -3.66
C VAL A 135 -12.56 -24.17 -3.69
N ILE A 136 -11.44 -24.89 -3.82
CA ILE A 136 -11.43 -26.36 -3.85
C ILE A 136 -12.08 -26.95 -2.58
N LEU A 137 -11.70 -26.46 -1.39
CA LEU A 137 -12.27 -26.94 -0.13
C LEU A 137 -13.77 -26.66 -0.01
N THR A 138 -14.21 -25.51 -0.53
CA THR A 138 -15.63 -25.11 -0.52
C THR A 138 -16.45 -26.04 -1.41
N GLU A 139 -15.96 -26.34 -2.61
CA GLU A 139 -16.63 -27.26 -3.55
C GLU A 139 -16.70 -28.69 -3.01
N ILE A 140 -15.61 -29.20 -2.44
CA ILE A 140 -15.60 -30.54 -1.83
C ILE A 140 -16.60 -30.62 -0.67
N ALA A 141 -16.64 -29.61 0.19
CA ALA A 141 -17.58 -29.56 1.31
C ALA A 141 -19.04 -29.49 0.83
N PHE A 142 -19.31 -28.74 -0.23
CA PHE A 142 -20.63 -28.65 -0.85
C PHE A 142 -21.10 -29.99 -1.40
N VAL A 143 -20.25 -30.66 -2.20
CA VAL A 143 -20.55 -31.99 -2.76
C VAL A 143 -20.80 -33.00 -1.65
N ARG A 144 -19.94 -33.06 -0.63
CA ARG A 144 -20.10 -34.00 0.49
C ARG A 144 -21.41 -33.78 1.25
N LYS A 145 -21.81 -32.53 1.45
CA LYS A 145 -23.05 -32.20 2.17
C LYS A 145 -24.29 -32.55 1.36
N ASN A 146 -24.24 -32.39 0.04
CA ASN A 146 -25.38 -32.65 -0.87
C ASN A 146 -25.36 -34.04 -1.50
N ALA A 147 -24.40 -34.89 -1.13
CA ALA A 147 -24.30 -36.27 -1.61
C ALA A 147 -25.51 -37.15 -1.24
N HIS A 148 -26.38 -36.69 -0.33
CA HIS A 148 -27.64 -37.36 0.01
C HIS A 148 -28.83 -36.95 -0.89
N LEU A 149 -28.64 -35.95 -1.76
CA LEU A 149 -29.63 -35.44 -2.72
C LEU A 149 -29.33 -35.86 -4.17
N LEU A 150 -28.19 -36.52 -4.39
CA LEU A 150 -27.74 -37.08 -5.67
C LEU A 150 -27.84 -38.61 -5.62
#